data_AF-A0A382AEA8-F1
#
_entry.id   AF-A0A382AEA8-F1
#
_cell.length_a   1.000
_cell.length_b   1.000
_cell.length_c   1.000
_cell.angle_alpha   90.00
_cell.angle_beta   90.00
_cell.angle_gamma   90.00
#
_symmetry.space_group_name_H-M   'P 1'
#
loop_
_entity.id
_entity.type
_entity.pdbx_description
1 polymer ?
#
loop_
_entity_poly.entity_id
_entity_poly.type
_entity_poly.pdbx_seq_one_letter_code
_entity_poly.pdbx_strand_id
1 'polypeptide(L)' 'MTNRIHPIATVVGTTGVKGDVRLRPLSRYCDDYIGIKPLLMGISSYASNDVILENTVGIGKKKRFKFEGIDSIEEAKKVV' A
#
# COMPACT_ATOMS: atom_id res chain seq x y z
N MET A 1 -15.46 19.05 -7.87
CA MET A 1 -14.10 19.14 -7.29
C MET A 1 -13.29 17.99 -7.86
N THR A 2 -12.18 18.25 -8.56
CA THR A 2 -11.32 17.18 -9.05
C THR A 2 -10.65 16.51 -7.87
N ASN A 3 -10.92 15.21 -7.65
CA ASN A 3 -10.27 14.44 -6.60
C ASN A 3 -8.79 14.28 -7.00
N ARG A 4 -7.94 15.20 -6.54
CA ARG A 4 -6.50 15.23 -6.86
C ARG A 4 -5.81 14.13 -6.07
N ILE A 5 -5.86 12.92 -6.60
CA ILE A 5 -5.16 11.76 -6.07
C ILE A 5 -3.74 11.79 -6.62
N HIS A 6 -2.76 11.70 -5.73
CA HIS A 6 -1.35 11.63 -6.09
C HIS A 6 -0.80 10.25 -5.74
N PRO A 7 -0.27 9.50 -6.73
CA PRO A 7 0.35 8.21 -6.44
C PRO A 7 1.62 8.40 -5.62
N ILE A 8 1.67 7.81 -4.42
CA ILE A 8 2.83 7.91 -3.51
C ILE A 8 3.72 6.67 -3.53
N ALA A 9 3.16 5.51 -3.90
CA ALA A 9 3.85 4.23 -3.98
C ALA A 9 3.16 3.27 -4.94
N THR A 10 3.89 2.26 -5.38
CA THR A 10 3.37 1.13 -6.18
C THR A 10 3.62 -0.17 -5.44
N VAL A 11 2.65 -1.09 -5.45
CA VAL A 11 2.86 -2.44 -4.93
C VAL A 11 3.68 -3.23 -5.94
N VAL A 12 4.78 -3.84 -5.49
CA VAL A 12 5.71 -4.55 -6.40
C VAL A 12 5.67 -6.05 -6.20
N GLY A 13 5.10 -6.52 -5.09
CA GLY A 13 4.95 -7.94 -4.84
C GLY A 13 4.48 -8.22 -3.43
N THR A 14 4.04 -9.46 -3.25
CA THR A 14 3.67 -10.00 -1.95
C THR A 14 4.91 -10.50 -1.21
N THR A 15 4.79 -10.62 0.10
CA THR A 15 5.85 -11.15 0.97
C THR A 15 5.23 -11.85 2.17
N GLY A 16 5.89 -12.87 2.70
CA GLY A 16 5.36 -13.62 3.84
C GLY A 16 4.09 -14.41 3.49
N VAL A 17 3.39 -14.87 4.53
CA VAL A 17 2.17 -15.69 4.41
C VAL A 17 0.89 -14.96 4.85
N LYS A 18 1.03 -13.81 5.52
CA LYS A 18 -0.06 -13.07 6.15
C LYS A 18 -0.56 -11.89 5.30
N GLY A 19 -0.43 -11.98 3.99
CA GLY A 19 -0.84 -10.92 3.08
C GLY A 19 0.05 -9.67 3.09
N ASP A 20 1.26 -9.72 3.66
CA ASP A 20 2.17 -8.57 3.63
C ASP A 20 2.57 -8.24 2.19
N VAL A 21 2.75 -6.95 1.89
CA VAL A 21 3.19 -6.48 0.57
C VAL A 21 4.42 -5.59 0.64
N ARG A 22 5.15 -5.54 -0.47
CA ARG A 22 6.27 -4.61 -0.68
C ARG A 22 5.81 -3.44 -1.55
N LEU A 23 6.14 -2.25 -1.08
CA LEU A 23 5.89 -1.00 -1.78
C LEU A 23 7.19 -0.46 -2.37
N ARG A 24 7.12 0.07 -3.59
CA ARG A 24 8.14 0.93 -4.19
C ARG A 24 7.68 2.37 -4.06
N PRO A 25 8.38 3.22 -3.29
CA PRO A 25 8.02 4.62 -3.14
C PRO A 25 8.19 5.35 -4.48
N LEU A 26 7.20 6.18 -4.83
CA LEU A 26 7.25 7.12 -5.96
C LEU A 26 7.52 8.55 -5.49
N SER A 27 7.31 8.82 -4.20
CA SER A 27 7.55 10.11 -3.57
C SER A 27 8.60 10.01 -2.47
N ARG A 28 9.39 11.08 -2.28
CA ARG A 28 10.35 11.19 -1.17
C ARG A 28 9.67 11.14 0.20
N TYR A 29 8.44 11.63 0.28
CA TYR A 29 7.64 11.69 1.51
C TYR A 29 6.66 10.51 1.63
N CYS A 30 6.91 9.42 0.90
CA CYS A 30 6.03 8.24 0.90
C CYS A 30 5.78 7.70 2.31
N ASP A 31 6.83 7.55 3.11
CA ASP A 31 6.75 7.03 4.47
C ASP A 31 5.90 7.93 5.38
N ASP A 32 6.04 9.26 5.23
CA ASP A 32 5.28 10.24 6.01
C ASP A 32 3.79 10.20 5.64
N TYR A 33 3.46 10.03 4.35
CA TYR A 33 2.07 9.98 3.91
C TYR A 33 1.37 8.67 4.28
N ILE A 34 2.08 7.53 4.16
CA ILE A 34 1.51 6.21 4.43
C ILE A 34 1.06 6.05 5.89
N GLY A 35 1.77 6.65 6.83
CA GLY A 35 1.46 6.53 8.26
C GLY A 35 0.44 7.54 8.79
N ILE A 36 0.12 8.60 8.04
CA ILE A 36 -0.64 9.75 8.56
C ILE A 36 -1.99 9.94 7.86
N LYS A 37 -2.09 9.61 6.57
CA LYS A 37 -3.27 9.94 5.76
C LYS A 37 -4.09 8.71 5.37
N PRO A 38 -5.40 8.86 5.13
CA PRO A 38 -6.19 7.83 4.47
C PRO A 38 -5.59 7.49 3.11
N LEU A 39 -5.46 6.20 2.82
CA LEU A 39 -4.84 5.71 1.61
C LEU A 39 -5.90 5.15 0.66
N LEU A 40 -5.64 5.35 -0.63
CA LEU A 40 -6.41 4.77 -1.71
C LEU A 40 -5.50 3.80 -2.47
N MET A 41 -6.03 2.63 -2.77
CA MET A 41 -5.33 1.61 -3.54
C MET A 41 -6.12 1.26 -4.79
N GLY A 42 -5.49 1.41 -5.95
CA GLY A 42 -6.12 1.13 -7.23
C GLY A 42 -5.23 1.48 -8.42
N ILE A 43 -5.66 1.04 -9.60
CA ILE A 43 -4.97 1.32 -10.87
C ILE A 43 -5.24 2.75 -11.34
N SER A 44 -6.39 3.33 -10.96
CA SER A 44 -6.78 4.69 -11.31
C SER A 44 -7.61 5.34 -10.21
N SER A 45 -7.80 6.65 -10.30
CA SER A 45 -8.64 7.44 -9.38
C SER A 45 -10.11 7.01 -9.32
N TYR A 46 -10.60 6.33 -10.36
CA TYR A 46 -11.99 5.88 -10.45
C TYR A 46 -12.17 4.41 -10.04
N ALA A 47 -11.08 3.66 -10.01
CA ALA A 47 -11.04 2.25 -9.64
C ALA A 47 -10.06 2.06 -8.48
N SER A 48 -10.29 2.82 -7.40
CA SER A 48 -9.52 2.75 -6.16
C SER A 48 -10.44 2.45 -4.99
N ASN A 49 -9.98 1.59 -4.08
CA ASN A 49 -10.64 1.32 -2.83
C ASN A 49 -9.88 1.99 -1.68
N ASP A 50 -10.61 2.41 -0.64
CA ASP A 50 -10.01 2.87 0.60
C ASP A 50 -9.28 1.70 1.27
N VAL A 51 -8.05 1.96 1.73
CA VAL A 51 -7.24 1.00 2.48
C VAL A 51 -6.69 1.64 3.73
N ILE A 52 -6.62 0.85 4.80
CA ILE A 52 -6.05 1.25 6.07
C ILE A 52 -4.78 0.45 6.29
N LEU A 53 -3.70 1.14 6.64
CA LEU A 53 -2.45 0.51 7.01
C LEU A 53 -2.59 -0.07 8.42
N GLU A 54 -2.61 -1.40 8.52
CA GLU A 54 -2.70 -2.11 9.80
C GLU A 54 -1.35 -2.12 10.51
N ASN A 55 -0.28 -2.47 9.78
CA ASN A 55 1.04 -2.61 10.36
C ASN A 55 2.15 -2.38 9.33
N THR A 56 3.31 -1.94 9.81
CA THR A 56 4.54 -1.86 9.01
C THR A 56 5.66 -2.58 9.72
N VAL A 57 6.25 -3.59 9.07
CA VAL A 57 7.31 -4.41 9.65
C VAL A 57 8.60 -4.26 8.85
N GLY A 58 9.68 -3.88 9.53
CA GLY A 58 11.02 -3.75 8.95
C GLY A 58 11.47 -2.29 8.82
N ILE A 59 12.70 -2.10 8.36
CA ILE A 59 13.37 -0.78 8.33
C ILE A 59 13.89 -0.50 6.91
N GLY A 60 13.71 0.73 6.45
CA GLY A 60 14.20 1.21 5.16
C GLY A 60 13.70 0.38 3.97
N LYS A 61 14.62 -0.06 3.11
CA LYS A 61 14.31 -0.82 1.88
C LYS A 61 13.68 -2.19 2.10
N LYS A 62 13.72 -2.72 3.33
CA LYS A 62 13.13 -4.02 3.71
C LYS A 62 11.78 -3.86 4.43
N LYS A 63 11.17 -2.67 4.37
CA LYS A 63 9.82 -2.46 4.91
C LYS A 63 8.80 -3.34 4.19
N ARG A 64 7.90 -3.90 5.00
CA ARG A 64 6.74 -4.69 4.60
C ARG A 64 5.52 -4.01 5.18
N PHE A 65 4.46 -3.93 4.40
CA PHE A 65 3.24 -3.24 4.75
C PHE A 65 2.11 -4.24 4.80
N LYS A 66 1.34 -4.21 5.88
CA LYS A 66 0.12 -4.98 6.04
C LYS A 66 -1.05 -4.00 6.01
N PHE A 67 -2.01 -4.29 5.14
CA PHE A 67 -3.22 -3.51 5.00
C PHE A 67 -4.38 -4.31 5.59
N GLU A 68 -5.32 -3.61 6.22
CA GLU A 68 -6.53 -4.25 6.75
C GLU A 68 -7.32 -4.90 5.61
N GLY A 69 -7.81 -6.12 5.86
CA GLY A 69 -8.56 -6.91 4.86
C GLY A 69 -7.70 -7.68 3.86
N ILE A 70 -6.36 -7.61 3.96
CA ILE A 70 -5.44 -8.44 3.17
C ILE A 70 -4.67 -9.36 4.13
N ASP A 71 -5.24 -10.53 4.43
CA ASP A 71 -4.69 -11.46 5.41
C ASP A 71 -4.05 -12.69 4.77
N SER A 72 -4.30 -12.92 3.47
CA SER A 72 -3.75 -14.05 2.72
C SER A 72 -2.83 -13.62 1.57
N ILE A 73 -1.92 -14.53 1.16
CA ILE A 73 -1.09 -14.33 -0.04
C ILE A 73 -1.97 -14.17 -1.29
N GLU A 74 -3.09 -14.88 -1.37
CA GLU A 74 -3.97 -14.86 -2.54
C GLU A 74 -4.65 -13.50 -2.71
N GLU A 75 -5.12 -12.91 -1.62
CA GLU A 75 -5.65 -11.54 -1.61
C GLU A 75 -4.56 -10.53 -1.94
N ALA A 76 -3.38 -10.66 -1.32
CA ALA A 76 -2.26 -9.78 -1.57
C ALA A 76 -1.81 -9.84 -3.05
N LYS A 77 -1.92 -11.00 -3.71
CA LYS A 77 -1.59 -11.14 -5.14
C LYS A 77 -2.58 -10.41 -6.05
N LYS A 78 -3.83 -10.21 -5.63
CA LYS A 78 -4.83 -9.48 -6.43
C LYS A 78 -4.55 -7.99 -6.49
N VAL A 79 -3.73 -7.47 -5.59
CA VAL A 79 -3.41 -6.03 -5.48
C VAL A 79 -2.00 -5.67 -5.98
N VAL A 80 -1.22 -6.66 -6.45
CA VAL A 80 0.08 -6.44 -7.13
C VAL A 80 -0.14 -6.04 -8.57
#